data_AF-A0A9E8N4J2-F1
#
_entry.id   AF-A0A9E8N4J2-F1
#
_cell.length_a   1.000
_cell.length_b   1.000
_cell.length_c   1.000
_cell.angle_alpha   90.00
_cell.angle_beta   90.00
_cell.angle_gamma   90.00
#
_symmetry.space_group_name_H-M   'P 1'
#
loop_
_entity.id
_entity.type
_entity.pdbx_description
1 polymer ?
#
loop_
_entity_poly.entity_id
_entity_poly.type
_entity_poly.pdbx_seq_one_letter_code
_entity_poly.pdbx_strand_id
1 'polypeptide(L)'
;MKSKYNIYLKEGVDFNVKEKHWFPQKMNIEYIVVGKSIYCRGYKGKISRHEFLHLAQFKKYGTVIVLMHYIYYGIKNLIKYRKLSTAFREIPFEIEARTFASEAEER
;
A
#
# COMPACT_ATOMS: atom_id res chain seq x y z
N MET A 1 7.36 -1.48 20.40
CA MET A 1 5.98 -1.07 20.03
C MET A 1 5.15 -2.31 19.73
N LYS A 2 4.04 -2.54 20.46
CA LYS A 2 3.05 -3.56 20.06
C LYS A 2 2.45 -3.10 18.73
N SER A 3 2.58 -3.91 17.69
CA SER A 3 2.17 -3.54 16.33
C SER A 3 0.68 -3.18 16.30
N LYS A 4 0.36 -1.95 15.88
CA LYS A 4 -1.01 -1.44 15.66
C LYS A 4 -1.80 -2.25 14.61
N TYR A 5 -1.10 -3.15 13.91
CA TYR A 5 -1.57 -3.96 12.80
C TYR A 5 -1.13 -5.43 12.94
N ASN A 6 -1.98 -6.36 12.53
CA ASN A 6 -1.53 -7.74 12.32
C ASN A 6 -0.84 -7.82 10.95
N ILE A 7 0.48 -7.93 10.97
CA ILE A 7 1.34 -8.00 9.78
C ILE A 7 1.62 -9.44 9.33
N TYR A 8 1.21 -10.45 10.11
CA TYR A 8 1.33 -11.86 9.74
C TYR A 8 0.13 -12.28 8.89
N LEU A 9 0.06 -11.74 7.68
CA LEU A 9 -1.01 -12.01 6.72
C LEU A 9 -0.63 -13.21 5.85
N LYS A 10 -1.58 -14.13 5.65
CA LYS A 10 -1.40 -15.32 4.81
C LYS A 10 -2.07 -15.13 3.46
N GLU A 11 -1.32 -15.38 2.39
CA GLU A 11 -1.87 -15.44 1.03
C GLU A 11 -2.91 -16.56 0.91
N GLY A 12 -3.97 -16.33 0.14
CA GLY A 12 -5.10 -17.25 -0.02
C GLY A 12 -6.11 -17.20 1.13
N VAL A 13 -5.75 -16.57 2.27
CA VAL A 13 -6.63 -16.41 3.43
C VAL A 13 -6.95 -14.94 3.67
N ASP A 14 -5.92 -14.13 3.89
CA ASP A 14 -6.05 -12.71 4.20
C ASP A 14 -6.02 -11.83 2.94
N PHE A 15 -5.27 -12.26 1.93
CA PHE A 15 -5.12 -11.54 0.66
C PHE A 15 -4.85 -12.48 -0.51
N ASN A 16 -5.11 -11.98 -1.71
CA ASN A 16 -4.82 -12.67 -2.96
C ASN A 16 -3.78 -11.88 -3.76
N VAL A 17 -2.90 -12.57 -4.47
CA VAL A 17 -1.98 -11.94 -5.41
C VAL A 17 -2.47 -12.20 -6.83
N LYS A 18 -2.49 -11.14 -7.63
CA LYS A 18 -2.82 -11.19 -9.06
C LYS A 18 -1.60 -10.76 -9.85
N GLU A 19 -0.93 -11.74 -10.43
CA GLU A 19 0.27 -11.53 -11.24
C GLU A 19 -0.07 -11.02 -12.64
N LYS A 20 0.91 -10.38 -13.29
CA LYS A 20 0.79 -9.86 -14.66
C LYS A 20 -0.49 -9.04 -14.91
N HIS A 21 -0.91 -8.27 -13.91
CA HIS A 21 -2.15 -7.53 -14.03
C HIS A 21 -1.97 -6.32 -14.94
N TRP A 22 -2.95 -6.08 -15.82
CA TRP A 22 -2.89 -5.02 -16.83
C TRP A 22 -2.74 -3.62 -16.23
N PHE A 23 -3.30 -3.39 -15.03
CA PHE A 23 -3.32 -2.06 -14.40
C PHE A 23 -1.94 -1.58 -13.90
N PRO A 24 -1.20 -2.34 -13.05
CA PRO A 24 0.19 -2.02 -12.73
C PRO A 24 1.11 -1.91 -13.97
N GLN A 25 0.89 -2.74 -15.01
CA GLN A 25 1.63 -2.66 -16.27
C GLN A 25 1.42 -1.32 -16.98
N LYS A 26 0.17 -0.87 -17.10
CA LYS A 26 -0.15 0.42 -17.72
C LYS A 26 0.42 1.62 -16.95
N MET A 27 0.43 1.54 -15.63
CA MET A 27 0.92 2.62 -14.76
C MET A 27 2.44 2.59 -14.53
N ASN A 28 3.13 1.56 -15.02
CA ASN A 28 4.54 1.30 -14.77
C ASN A 28 4.90 1.27 -13.27
N ILE A 29 4.04 0.66 -12.45
CA ILE A 29 4.21 0.49 -10.99
C ILE A 29 4.36 -1.00 -10.70
N GLU A 30 5.21 -1.39 -9.76
CA GLU A 30 5.46 -2.80 -9.46
C GLU A 30 4.29 -3.51 -8.78
N TYR A 31 3.73 -2.88 -7.74
CA TYR A 31 2.66 -3.42 -6.91
C TYR A 31 1.57 -2.37 -6.68
N ILE A 32 0.33 -2.84 -6.63
CA ILE A 32 -0.82 -2.03 -6.21
C ILE A 32 -1.62 -2.86 -5.21
N VAL A 33 -1.81 -2.35 -4.00
CA VAL A 33 -2.65 -2.99 -2.98
C VAL A 33 -4.02 -2.34 -2.99
N VAL A 34 -5.08 -3.13 -3.17
CA VAL A 34 -6.46 -2.66 -3.02
C VAL A 34 -7.28 -3.71 -2.29
N GLY A 35 -7.79 -3.34 -1.10
CA GLY A 35 -8.60 -4.23 -0.28
C GLY A 35 -7.81 -5.47 0.16
N LYS A 36 -8.25 -6.64 -0.28
CA LYS A 36 -7.61 -7.94 -0.01
C LYS A 36 -6.81 -8.45 -1.21
N SER A 37 -6.31 -7.56 -2.06
CA SER A 37 -5.61 -7.98 -3.27
C SER A 37 -4.35 -7.15 -3.51
N ILE A 38 -3.29 -7.84 -3.89
CA ILE A 38 -2.06 -7.24 -4.43
C ILE A 38 -2.03 -7.54 -5.92
N TYR A 39 -1.96 -6.49 -6.72
CA TYR A 39 -1.85 -6.57 -8.18
C TYR A 39 -0.39 -6.31 -8.56
N CYS A 40 0.26 -7.29 -9.18
CA CYS A 40 1.67 -7.21 -9.57
C CYS A 40 1.78 -6.93 -11.08
N ARG A 41 2.79 -6.14 -11.45
CA ARG A 41 3.13 -5.91 -12.87
C ARG A 41 3.67 -7.15 -13.58
N GLY A 42 4.51 -7.92 -12.88
CA GLY A 42 5.16 -9.14 -13.37
C GLY A 42 4.78 -10.37 -12.53
N TYR A 43 5.67 -11.35 -12.53
CA TYR A 43 5.62 -12.47 -11.60
C TYR A 43 6.01 -12.02 -10.19
N LYS A 44 5.42 -12.66 -9.17
CA LYS A 44 5.63 -12.33 -7.77
C LYS A 44 7.08 -12.61 -7.36
N GLY A 45 7.81 -11.56 -7.00
CA GLY A 45 9.03 -11.65 -6.20
C GLY A 45 8.74 -11.62 -4.70
N LYS A 46 9.74 -11.24 -3.89
CA LYS A 46 9.54 -10.98 -2.47
C LYS A 46 8.67 -9.72 -2.31
N ILE A 47 7.41 -9.88 -1.91
CA ILE A 47 6.50 -8.75 -1.62
C ILE A 47 7.11 -7.96 -0.46
N SER A 48 7.25 -6.65 -0.65
CA SER A 48 7.87 -5.78 0.34
C SER A 48 6.99 -5.66 1.59
N ARG A 49 7.61 -5.43 2.74
CA ARG A 49 6.88 -5.19 4.02
C ARG A 49 5.97 -3.95 3.94
N HIS A 50 6.29 -3.01 3.05
CA HIS A 50 5.47 -1.85 2.72
C HIS A 50 4.08 -2.27 2.23
N GLU A 51 4.00 -3.17 1.23
CA GLU A 51 2.71 -3.65 0.70
C GLU A 51 1.89 -4.43 1.76
N PHE A 52 2.57 -5.16 2.65
CA PHE A 52 1.92 -5.86 3.75
C PHE A 52 1.26 -4.90 4.74
N LEU A 53 1.84 -3.72 4.97
CA LEU A 53 1.20 -2.74 5.84
C LEU A 53 -0.07 -2.19 5.20
N HIS A 54 -0.08 -1.94 3.89
CA HIS A 54 -1.30 -1.54 3.17
C HIS A 54 -2.40 -2.58 3.30
N LEU A 55 -2.09 -3.87 3.14
CA LEU A 55 -3.06 -4.93 3.39
C LEU A 55 -3.60 -4.89 4.83
N ALA A 56 -2.74 -4.64 5.81
CA ALA A 56 -3.17 -4.56 7.20
C ALA A 56 -4.01 -3.31 7.50
N GLN A 57 -3.72 -2.17 6.85
CA GLN A 57 -4.56 -0.97 6.87
C GLN A 57 -5.93 -1.26 6.27
N PHE A 58 -5.99 -1.92 5.11
CA PHE A 58 -7.23 -2.36 4.47
C PHE A 58 -8.03 -3.34 5.34
N LYS A 59 -7.36 -4.29 6.00
CA LYS A 59 -8.00 -5.24 6.92
C LYS A 59 -8.57 -4.54 8.16
N LYS A 60 -7.88 -3.52 8.67
CA LYS A 60 -8.28 -2.80 9.90
C LYS A 60 -9.40 -1.79 9.65
N TYR A 61 -9.25 -0.95 8.63
CA TYR A 61 -10.17 0.17 8.39
C TYR A 61 -11.21 -0.12 7.29
N GLY A 62 -11.03 -1.18 6.52
CA GLY A 62 -11.91 -1.50 5.39
C GLY A 62 -11.57 -0.72 4.12
N THR A 63 -12.02 -1.24 2.98
CA THR A 63 -11.64 -0.74 1.65
C THR A 63 -12.11 0.69 1.40
N VAL A 64 -13.37 1.01 1.72
CA VAL A 64 -13.95 2.32 1.47
C VAL A 64 -13.20 3.42 2.23
N ILE A 65 -12.92 3.21 3.52
CA ILE A 65 -12.24 4.21 4.36
C ILE A 65 -10.82 4.45 3.87
N VAL A 66 -10.08 3.40 3.52
CA VAL A 66 -8.71 3.55 3.01
C VAL A 66 -8.71 4.30 1.68
N LEU A 67 -9.60 3.97 0.75
CA LEU A 67 -9.69 4.68 -0.52
C LEU A 67 -10.05 6.17 -0.33
N MET A 68 -11.04 6.47 0.50
CA MET A 68 -11.41 7.85 0.82
C MET A 68 -10.26 8.62 1.46
N HIS A 69 -9.48 7.97 2.33
CA HIS A 69 -8.27 8.55 2.91
C HIS A 69 -7.24 8.90 1.84
N TYR A 70 -6.95 7.98 0.91
CA TYR A 70 -6.03 8.22 -0.20
C TYR A 70 -6.51 9.35 -1.12
N ILE A 71 -7.80 9.40 -1.44
CA ILE A 71 -8.39 10.47 -2.27
C ILE A 71 -8.30 11.82 -1.55
N TYR A 72 -8.74 11.89 -0.30
CA TYR A 72 -8.75 13.13 0.48
C TYR A 72 -7.35 13.73 0.66
N TYR A 73 -6.40 12.93 1.16
CA TYR A 73 -5.03 13.39 1.34
C TYR A 73 -4.30 13.59 0.02
N GLY A 74 -4.58 12.76 -1.00
CA GLY A 74 -4.03 12.90 -2.34
C GLY A 74 -4.41 14.25 -2.97
N ILE A 75 -5.69 14.63 -2.94
CA ILE A 75 -6.16 15.92 -3.46
C ILE A 75 -5.58 17.07 -2.65
N LYS A 76 -5.68 17.01 -1.31
CA LYS A 76 -5.13 18.03 -0.41
C LYS A 76 -3.64 18.27 -0.66
N ASN A 77 -2.86 17.20 -0.77
CA ASN A 77 -1.43 17.27 -1.00
C ASN A 77 -1.11 17.70 -2.44
N LEU A 78 -1.92 17.31 -3.43
CA LEU A 78 -1.73 17.75 -4.81
C LEU A 78 -1.92 19.25 -4.95
N ILE A 79 -2.93 19.83 -4.28
CA ILE A 79 -3.14 21.29 -4.22
C ILE A 79 -1.92 21.99 -3.58
N LYS A 80 -1.37 21.42 -2.49
CA LYS A 80 -0.24 21.99 -1.76
C LYS A 80 1.09 21.90 -2.52
N TYR A 81 1.44 20.72 -3.02
CA TYR A 81 2.76 20.44 -3.58
C TYR A 81 2.83 20.57 -5.11
N ARG A 82 1.68 20.57 -5.80
CA ARG A 82 1.56 20.63 -7.28
C ARG A 82 2.37 19.56 -8.03
N LYS A 83 2.82 18.51 -7.35
CA LYS A 83 3.60 17.41 -7.89
C LYS A 83 3.02 16.09 -7.41
N LEU A 84 2.56 15.26 -8.36
CA LEU A 84 1.84 14.03 -8.08
C LEU A 84 2.64 13.06 -7.20
N SER A 85 3.91 12.81 -7.54
CA SER A 85 4.78 11.90 -6.78
C SER A 85 4.93 12.32 -5.31
N THR A 86 5.10 13.62 -5.07
CA THR A 86 5.21 14.16 -3.71
C THR A 86 3.87 14.10 -3.00
N ALA A 87 2.77 14.39 -3.69
CA ALA A 87 1.44 14.37 -3.10
C ALA A 87 1.07 12.99 -2.53
N PHE A 88 1.35 11.93 -3.29
CA PHE A 88 1.15 10.54 -2.85
C PHE A 88 2.13 10.15 -1.75
N ARG A 89 3.41 10.53 -1.87
CA ARG A 89 4.41 10.27 -0.83
C ARG A 89 3.95 10.83 0.52
N GLU A 90 3.37 12.02 0.56
CA GLU A 90 2.94 12.66 1.79
C GLU A 90 1.58 12.17 2.34
N ILE A 91 0.98 11.12 1.78
CA ILE A 91 -0.25 10.53 2.35
C ILE A 91 0.09 9.84 3.69
N PRO A 92 -0.68 10.04 4.77
CA PRO A 92 -0.33 9.48 6.07
C PRO A 92 -0.13 7.95 6.09
N PHE A 93 -0.95 7.19 5.34
CA PHE A 93 -0.79 5.74 5.23
C PHE A 93 0.46 5.33 4.44
N GLU A 94 0.88 6.12 3.46
CA GLU A 94 2.12 5.94 2.72
C GLU A 94 3.36 6.23 3.58
N ILE A 95 3.28 7.27 4.43
CA ILE A 95 4.31 7.58 5.42
C ILE A 95 4.42 6.42 6.41
N GLU A 96 3.30 5.97 6.99
CA GLU A 96 3.27 4.85 7.94
C GLU A 96 3.87 3.58 7.33
N ALA A 97 3.53 3.25 6.08
CA ALA A 97 4.05 2.08 5.38
C ALA A 97 5.55 2.15 5.08
N ARG A 98 6.08 3.34 4.74
CA ARG A 98 7.53 3.50 4.55
C ARG A 98 8.31 3.47 5.86
N THR A 99 7.83 4.15 6.89
CA THR A 99 8.45 4.11 8.22
C THR A 99 8.50 2.69 8.77
N PHE A 100 7.40 1.94 8.61
CA PHE A 100 7.37 0.53 9.01
C PHE A 100 8.35 -0.34 8.22
N ALA A 101 8.52 -0.09 6.92
CA ALA A 101 9.47 -0.80 6.09
C ALA A 101 10.93 -0.49 6.48
N SER A 102 11.25 0.76 6.80
CA SER A 102 12.60 1.16 7.21
C SER A 102 12.98 0.65 8.60
N GLU A 103 12.09 0.74 9.59
CA GLU A 103 12.33 0.22 10.96
C GLU A 103 12.56 -1.30 10.99
N ALA A 104 12.09 -1.98 9.95
CA ALA A 104 12.21 -3.42 9.78
C ALA A 104 13.53 -3.87 9.15
N GLU A 105 14.27 -2.98 8.50
CA GLU A 105 15.58 -3.24 7.89
C GLU A 105 16.74 -2.95 8.86
N GLU A 106 16.50 -2.12 9.88
CA GLU A 106 17.48 -1.81 10.94
C GLU A 106 17.53 -2.84 12.08
N ARG A 107 16.82 -3.97 11.96
CA ARG A 107 16.78 -5.07 12.94
C ARG A 107 17.19 -6.39 12.31
#